data_AF-A0A8S3TG49-F1
#
_entry.id   AF-A0A8S3TG49-F1
#
_cell.length_a   1.000
_cell.length_b   1.000
_cell.length_c   1.000
_cell.angle_alpha   90.00
_cell.angle_beta   90.00
_cell.angle_gamma   90.00
#
_symmetry.space_group_name_H-M   'P 1'
#
loop_
_entity.id
_entity.type
_entity.pdbx_description
1 polymer ?
#
loop_
_entity_poly.entity_id
_entity_poly.type
_entity_poly.pdbx_seq_one_letter_code
_entity_poly.pdbx_strand_id
1 'polypeptide(L)'
;MKRIYLMKGKIEKEITQTRYSINNHLDKIHTDIMKQLDSLEEKEIEQIDTLLILLKNKENEINEFQQKILKIKKYATDLQTFLHMKQLEDEVSVRENFLDLMVDKEQFQDHDLSYDVTAAIHKFVKDIHSFGVVTLTTKPSHIDLKRKKTKQVHMQVPHSLSKSVNSIKLKLKLIVDSTGEKHWAFENECVLKEPRGISVDNDGNVFVVGNESNNVVVLSADGKQHKELLKASENLLYPYTLDYNRSTNELLVANASGKAMLFTVDY
;
A
#
# COMPACT_ATOMS: atom_id res chain seq x y z
N MET A 1 36.24 22.14 51.36
CA MET A 1 34.92 22.36 50.73
C MET A 1 34.93 23.37 49.57
N LYS A 2 35.42 24.62 49.73
CA LYS A 2 35.35 25.67 48.69
C LYS A 2 35.90 25.29 47.29
N ARG A 3 37.03 24.56 47.22
CA ARG A 3 37.64 24.09 45.97
C ARG A 3 36.76 23.09 45.20
N ILE A 4 36.01 22.24 45.91
CA ILE A 4 35.10 21.25 45.30
C ILE A 4 33.91 21.96 44.65
N TYR A 5 33.33 22.96 45.32
CA TYR A 5 32.26 23.78 44.74
C TYR A 5 32.70 24.53 43.48
N LEU A 6 33.92 25.08 43.48
CA LEU A 6 34.46 25.77 42.31
C LEU A 6 34.67 24.80 41.12
N MET A 7 35.18 23.60 41.40
CA MET A 7 35.40 22.58 40.37
C MET A 7 34.07 22.05 39.81
N LYS A 8 33.06 21.85 40.67
CA LYS A 8 31.71 21.49 40.25
C LYS A 8 31.12 22.54 39.29
N GLY A 9 31.22 23.82 39.63
CA GLY A 9 30.70 24.89 38.76
C GLY A 9 31.39 24.98 37.39
N LYS A 10 32.71 24.70 37.32
CA LYS A 10 33.43 24.60 36.04
C LYS A 10 32.91 23.44 35.19
N ILE A 11 32.76 22.26 35.80
CA ILE A 11 32.24 21.06 35.12
C ILE A 11 30.81 21.30 34.62
N GLU A 12 29.94 21.90 35.43
CA GLU A 12 28.56 22.22 35.01
C GLU A 12 28.52 23.18 33.82
N LYS A 13 29.42 24.18 33.80
CA LYS A 13 29.54 25.11 32.69
C LYS A 13 30.03 24.42 31.41
N GLU A 14 31.05 23.57 31.51
CA GLU A 14 31.57 22.79 30.39
C GLU A 14 30.49 21.84 29.83
N ILE A 15 29.77 21.11 30.69
CA ILE A 15 28.64 20.25 30.28
C ILE A 15 27.57 21.05 29.55
N THR A 16 27.23 22.24 30.05
CA THR A 16 26.21 23.10 29.42
C THR A 16 26.68 23.59 28.05
N GLN A 17 27.95 23.97 27.92
CA GLN A 17 28.54 24.39 26.64
C GLN A 17 28.60 23.22 25.64
N THR A 18 29.00 22.04 26.07
CA THR A 18 29.02 20.84 25.22
C THR A 18 27.61 20.46 24.76
N ARG A 19 26.60 20.51 25.65
CA ARG A 19 25.20 20.26 25.29
C ARG A 19 24.71 21.25 24.24
N TYR A 20 25.00 22.53 24.42
CA TYR A 20 24.65 23.57 23.44
C TYR A 20 25.30 23.31 22.07
N SER A 21 26.59 22.98 22.05
CA SER A 21 27.30 22.66 20.81
C SER A 21 26.73 21.41 20.11
N ILE A 22 26.37 20.37 20.87
CA ILE A 22 25.77 19.14 20.33
C ILE A 22 24.42 19.46 19.69
N ASN A 23 23.56 20.21 20.38
CA ASN A 23 22.25 20.56 19.86
C ASN A 23 22.36 21.38 18.57
N ASN A 24 23.25 22.37 18.52
CA ASN A 24 23.48 23.14 17.29
C ASN A 24 23.95 22.26 16.13
N HIS A 25 24.79 21.26 16.38
CA HIS A 25 25.21 20.32 15.35
C HIS A 25 24.06 19.41 14.89
N LEU A 26 23.21 18.95 15.82
CA LEU A 26 22.03 18.15 15.48
C LEU A 26 21.03 18.95 14.65
N ASP A 27 20.77 20.21 15.01
CA ASP A 27 19.88 21.09 14.25
C ASP A 27 20.42 21.34 12.83
N LYS A 28 21.75 21.49 12.70
CA LYS A 28 22.38 21.64 11.39
C LYS A 28 22.26 20.37 10.55
N ILE A 29 22.55 19.20 11.13
CA ILE A 29 22.41 17.91 10.44
C ILE A 29 20.96 17.70 10.01
N HIS A 30 19.99 18.00 10.86
CA HIS A 30 18.57 17.89 10.54
C HIS A 30 18.21 18.79 9.36
N THR A 31 18.65 20.05 9.38
CA THR A 31 18.40 21.01 8.30
C THR A 31 19.03 20.56 6.99
N ASP A 32 20.25 20.04 7.02
CA ASP A 32 20.96 19.57 5.83
C ASP A 32 20.30 18.32 5.22
N ILE A 33 19.83 17.38 6.06
CA ILE A 33 19.08 16.19 5.61
C ILE A 33 17.75 16.61 4.97
N MET A 34 17.01 17.52 5.59
CA MET A 34 15.72 17.98 5.03
C MET A 34 15.90 18.63 3.67
N LYS A 35 16.90 19.50 3.51
CA LYS A 35 17.21 20.11 2.21
C LYS A 35 17.59 19.09 1.13
N GLN A 36 18.33 18.03 1.50
CA GLN A 36 18.67 16.98 0.56
C GLN A 36 17.44 16.18 0.14
N LEU A 37 16.53 15.92 1.08
CA LEU A 37 15.27 15.23 0.82
C LEU A 37 14.39 16.05 -0.12
N ASP A 38 14.18 17.34 0.17
CA ASP A 38 13.38 18.25 -0.66
C ASP A 38 13.92 18.33 -2.09
N SER A 39 15.25 18.45 -2.25
CA SER A 39 15.91 18.50 -3.56
C SER A 39 15.80 17.18 -4.33
N LEU A 40 15.74 16.04 -3.64
CA LEU A 40 15.58 14.74 -4.27
C LEU A 40 14.13 14.56 -4.72
N GLU A 41 13.16 14.90 -3.87
CA GLU A 41 11.73 14.88 -4.20
C GLU A 41 11.42 15.76 -5.42
N GLU A 42 11.96 16.98 -5.47
CA GLU A 42 11.76 17.89 -6.61
C GLU A 42 12.29 17.29 -7.92
N LYS A 43 13.46 16.63 -7.87
CA LYS A 43 14.07 15.99 -9.05
C LYS A 43 13.27 14.79 -9.54
N GLU A 44 12.75 13.96 -8.64
CA GLU A 44 11.91 12.82 -9.00
C GLU A 44 10.56 13.27 -9.59
N ILE A 45 9.96 14.33 -9.03
CA ILE A 45 8.74 14.94 -9.57
C ILE A 45 8.97 15.43 -11.01
N GLU A 46 10.09 16.13 -11.28
CA GLU A 46 10.42 16.61 -12.62
C GLU A 46 10.59 15.47 -13.64
N GLN A 47 11.18 14.34 -13.22
CA GLN A 47 11.31 13.14 -14.06
C GLN A 47 9.96 12.51 -14.37
N ILE A 48 9.08 12.39 -13.38
CA ILE A 48 7.71 11.87 -13.54
C ILE A 48 6.92 12.74 -14.52
N ASP A 49 6.98 14.06 -14.37
CA ASP A 49 6.29 14.99 -15.26
C ASP A 49 6.78 14.88 -16.71
N THR A 50 8.09 14.74 -16.90
CA THR A 50 8.69 14.53 -18.23
C THR A 50 8.18 13.24 -18.88
N LEU A 51 8.11 12.15 -18.09
CA LEU A 51 7.58 10.86 -18.56
C LEU A 51 6.08 10.95 -18.90
N LEU A 52 5.29 11.65 -18.09
CA LEU A 52 3.85 11.87 -18.35
C LEU A 52 3.61 12.63 -19.65
N ILE A 53 4.41 13.67 -19.93
CA ILE A 53 4.34 14.42 -21.19
C ILE A 53 4.68 13.50 -22.37
N LEU A 54 5.72 12.67 -22.26
CA LEU A 54 6.11 11.73 -23.30
C LEU A 54 5.00 10.70 -23.58
N LEU A 55 4.40 10.12 -22.53
CA LEU A 55 3.32 9.15 -22.65
C LEU A 55 2.08 9.77 -23.32
N LYS A 56 1.71 11.00 -22.92
CA LYS A 56 0.58 11.71 -23.52
C LYS A 56 0.79 12.00 -25.00
N ASN A 57 2.01 12.33 -25.40
CA ASN A 57 2.34 12.50 -26.82
C ASN A 57 2.19 11.18 -27.60
N LYS A 58 2.59 10.05 -27.01
CA LYS A 58 2.43 8.73 -27.64
C LYS A 58 0.98 8.27 -27.72
N GLU A 59 0.18 8.55 -26.70
CA GLU A 59 -1.27 8.32 -26.74
C GLU A 59 -1.92 9.09 -27.91
N ASN A 60 -1.53 10.36 -28.11
CA ASN A 60 -2.02 11.16 -29.23
C ASN A 60 -1.60 10.57 -30.59
N GLU A 61 -0.35 10.12 -30.75
CA GLU A 61 0.11 9.44 -31.97
C GLU A 61 -0.73 8.19 -32.27
N ILE A 62 -0.98 7.35 -31.26
CA ILE A 62 -1.79 6.13 -31.39
C ILE A 62 -3.21 6.48 -31.82
N ASN A 63 -3.81 7.49 -31.19
CA ASN A 63 -5.16 7.96 -31.54
C ASN A 63 -5.23 8.44 -33.00
N GLU A 64 -4.21 9.16 -33.48
CA GLU A 64 -4.14 9.54 -34.90
C GLU A 64 -4.07 8.33 -35.83
N PHE A 65 -3.29 7.29 -35.49
CA PHE A 65 -3.23 6.06 -36.27
C PHE A 65 -4.56 5.32 -36.28
N GLN A 66 -5.24 5.21 -35.13
CA GLN A 66 -6.57 4.60 -35.05
C GLN A 66 -7.58 5.33 -35.96
N GLN A 67 -7.55 6.66 -35.99
CA GLN A 67 -8.40 7.43 -36.90
C GLN A 67 -8.07 7.20 -38.38
N LYS A 68 -6.78 7.06 -38.73
CA LYS A 68 -6.36 6.70 -40.09
C LYS A 68 -6.87 5.31 -40.49
N ILE A 69 -6.74 4.32 -39.60
CA ILE A 69 -7.25 2.95 -39.81
C ILE A 69 -8.77 2.95 -40.01
N LEU A 70 -9.52 3.71 -39.20
CA LEU A 70 -10.98 3.83 -39.35
C LEU A 70 -11.38 4.43 -40.71
N LYS A 71 -10.66 5.45 -41.18
CA LYS A 71 -10.88 6.02 -42.53
C LYS A 71 -10.59 4.99 -43.60
N ILE A 72 -9.45 4.31 -43.54
CA ILE A 72 -9.07 3.25 -44.46
C ILE A 72 -10.16 2.18 -44.53
N LYS A 73 -10.62 1.66 -43.39
CA LYS A 73 -11.69 0.65 -43.29
C LYS A 73 -13.01 1.11 -43.91
N LYS A 74 -13.35 2.41 -43.82
CA LYS A 74 -14.58 2.99 -44.38
C LYS A 74 -14.55 3.09 -45.91
N TYR A 75 -13.38 3.25 -46.51
CA TYR A 75 -13.21 3.46 -47.96
C TYR A 75 -12.56 2.27 -48.68
N ALA A 76 -12.33 1.15 -47.98
CA ALA A 76 -11.68 -0.06 -48.48
C ALA A 76 -12.63 -0.92 -49.33
N THR A 77 -12.82 -0.58 -50.61
CA THR A 77 -13.44 -1.48 -51.59
C THR A 77 -12.44 -2.15 -52.52
N ASP A 78 -11.17 -1.72 -52.54
CA ASP A 78 -10.16 -2.19 -53.52
C ASP A 78 -8.90 -2.77 -52.87
N LEU A 79 -8.31 -3.76 -53.56
CA LEU A 79 -7.10 -4.51 -53.21
C LEU A 79 -5.90 -3.64 -52.74
N GLN A 80 -5.79 -2.40 -53.22
CA GLN A 80 -4.77 -1.45 -52.76
C GLN A 80 -4.92 -1.09 -51.27
N THR A 81 -6.14 -1.11 -50.75
CA THR A 81 -6.40 -0.85 -49.33
C THR A 81 -5.93 -2.00 -48.44
N PHE A 82 -5.99 -3.24 -48.95
CA PHE A 82 -5.46 -4.41 -48.24
C PHE A 82 -3.91 -4.37 -48.15
N LEU A 83 -3.24 -3.95 -49.23
CA LEU A 83 -1.78 -3.78 -49.24
C LEU A 83 -1.31 -2.67 -48.29
N HIS A 84 -2.01 -1.53 -48.26
CA HIS A 84 -1.69 -0.45 -47.32
C HIS A 84 -2.01 -0.82 -45.86
N MET A 85 -3.09 -1.57 -45.62
CA MET A 85 -3.41 -2.07 -44.28
C MET A 85 -2.33 -3.03 -43.77
N LYS A 86 -1.81 -3.91 -44.64
CA LYS A 86 -0.74 -4.83 -44.28
C LYS A 86 0.59 -4.13 -43.97
N GLN A 87 0.95 -3.11 -44.75
CA GLN A 87 2.13 -2.27 -44.45
C GLN A 87 1.99 -1.54 -43.10
N LEU A 88 0.79 -1.07 -42.77
CA LEU A 88 0.50 -0.45 -41.47
C LEU A 88 0.56 -1.46 -40.31
N GLU A 89 0.05 -2.67 -40.50
CA GLU A 89 0.19 -3.75 -39.50
C GLU A 89 1.65 -4.09 -39.24
N ASP A 90 2.47 -4.17 -40.28
CA ASP A 90 3.91 -4.41 -40.15
C ASP A 90 4.60 -3.24 -39.40
N GLU A 91 4.25 -1.98 -39.70
CA GLU A 91 4.78 -0.82 -38.97
C GLU A 91 4.32 -0.78 -37.51
N VAL A 92 3.08 -1.17 -37.21
CA VAL A 92 2.56 -1.27 -35.85
C VAL A 92 3.28 -2.39 -35.09
N SER A 93 3.48 -3.55 -35.71
CA SER A 93 4.19 -4.68 -35.09
C SER A 93 5.66 -4.33 -34.77
N VAL A 94 6.34 -3.59 -35.66
CA VAL A 94 7.70 -3.09 -35.38
C VAL A 94 7.69 -2.11 -34.19
N ARG A 95 6.63 -1.34 -33.98
CA ARG A 95 6.50 -0.41 -32.84
C ARG A 95 6.02 -1.08 -31.56
N GLU A 96 5.24 -2.16 -31.63
CA GLU A 96 4.94 -3.00 -30.48
C GLU A 96 6.22 -3.66 -29.94
N ASN A 97 7.10 -4.16 -30.83
CA ASN A 97 8.42 -4.62 -30.42
C ASN A 97 9.27 -3.52 -29.75
N PHE A 98 9.05 -2.24 -30.11
CA PHE A 98 9.67 -1.12 -29.41
C PHE A 98 9.07 -0.88 -28.01
N LEU A 99 7.76 -1.06 -27.85
CA LEU A 99 7.11 -1.03 -26.54
C LEU A 99 7.61 -2.17 -25.66
N ASP A 100 7.73 -3.38 -26.20
CA ASP A 100 8.34 -4.53 -25.51
C ASP A 100 9.80 -4.22 -25.13
N LEU A 101 10.57 -3.58 -26.02
CA LEU A 101 11.92 -3.09 -25.70
C LEU A 101 11.95 -1.95 -24.67
N MET A 102 10.88 -1.17 -24.51
CA MET A 102 10.77 -0.17 -23.44
C MET A 102 10.35 -0.79 -22.12
N VAL A 103 9.54 -1.85 -22.15
CA VAL A 103 9.18 -2.67 -20.97
C VAL A 103 10.39 -3.47 -20.49
N ASP A 104 11.20 -4.02 -21.41
CA ASP A 104 12.41 -4.78 -21.13
C ASP A 104 13.61 -3.90 -20.74
N LYS A 105 13.65 -2.64 -21.20
CA LYS A 105 14.60 -1.67 -20.64
C LYS A 105 14.13 -1.35 -19.23
N GLU A 106 15.02 -1.56 -18.26
CA GLU A 106 14.84 -1.46 -16.80
C GLU A 106 14.25 -0.12 -16.27
N GLN A 107 13.76 0.78 -17.12
CA GLN A 107 13.11 2.04 -16.78
C GLN A 107 11.71 1.87 -16.16
N PHE A 108 11.07 0.71 -16.35
CA PHE A 108 9.83 0.34 -15.68
C PHE A 108 10.00 -0.88 -14.76
N GLN A 109 11.21 -1.12 -14.22
CA GLN A 109 11.31 -2.00 -13.06
C GLN A 109 10.48 -1.38 -11.94
N ASP A 110 9.59 -2.16 -11.33
CA ASP A 110 8.96 -1.84 -10.05
C ASP A 110 10.07 -1.31 -9.13
N HIS A 111 10.13 0.01 -8.95
CA HIS A 111 11.00 0.60 -7.95
C HIS A 111 10.29 0.36 -6.64
N ASP A 112 10.57 -0.81 -6.07
CA ASP A 112 10.27 -1.07 -4.68
C ASP A 112 11.01 0.03 -3.91
N LEU A 113 10.27 1.04 -3.44
CA LEU A 113 10.75 2.13 -2.59
C LEU A 113 11.07 1.55 -1.21
N SER A 114 12.02 0.62 -1.20
CA SER A 114 12.69 0.09 -0.05
C SER A 114 13.66 1.17 0.39
N TYR A 115 13.25 1.99 1.35
CA TYR A 115 14.18 2.79 2.14
C TYR A 115 15.07 1.84 2.92
N ASP A 116 16.16 1.42 2.28
CA ASP A 116 17.16 0.61 2.94
C ASP A 116 17.84 1.53 3.95
N VAL A 117 17.39 1.44 5.21
CA VAL A 117 17.92 2.24 6.31
C VAL A 117 19.38 1.87 6.43
N THR A 118 20.24 2.66 5.79
CA THR A 118 21.67 2.38 5.62
C THR A 118 22.26 1.93 6.96
N ALA A 119 23.21 1.01 6.92
CA ALA A 119 23.88 0.51 8.13
C ALA A 119 24.39 1.66 9.04
N ALA A 120 24.66 2.84 8.46
CA ALA A 120 24.94 4.08 9.16
C ALA A 120 23.79 4.57 10.05
N ILE A 121 22.54 4.60 9.56
CA ILE A 121 21.37 5.00 10.35
C ILE A 121 21.05 3.95 11.42
N HIS A 122 21.12 2.65 11.10
CA HIS A 122 20.98 1.59 12.09
C HIS A 122 22.01 1.70 13.23
N LYS A 123 23.27 1.97 12.86
CA LYS A 123 24.35 2.20 13.83
C LYS A 123 24.10 3.48 14.65
N PHE A 124 23.67 4.56 14.01
CA PHE A 124 23.34 5.81 14.67
C PHE A 124 22.18 5.68 15.68
N VAL A 125 21.11 4.97 15.32
CA VAL A 125 19.99 4.67 16.23
C VAL A 125 20.46 3.85 17.43
N LYS A 126 21.33 2.85 17.19
CA LYS A 126 21.95 2.06 18.26
C LYS A 126 22.86 2.90 19.16
N ASP A 127 23.62 3.82 18.58
CA ASP A 127 24.50 4.74 19.30
C ASP A 127 23.69 5.76 20.13
N ILE A 128 22.57 6.27 19.61
CA ILE A 128 21.61 7.11 20.38
C ILE A 128 21.03 6.35 21.57
N HIS A 129 20.60 5.10 21.36
CA HIS A 129 20.10 4.26 22.45
C HIS A 129 21.16 4.06 23.55
N SER A 130 22.45 4.00 23.18
CA SER A 130 23.55 3.90 24.14
C SER A 130 23.87 5.24 24.83
N PHE A 131 23.62 6.38 24.17
CA PHE A 131 23.89 7.71 24.71
C PHE A 131 22.95 8.12 25.85
N GLY A 132 21.77 7.49 25.95
CA GLY A 132 20.78 7.75 27.00
C GLY A 132 21.03 7.07 28.35
N VAL A 133 21.95 6.09 28.42
CA VAL A 133 22.22 5.34 29.66
C VAL A 133 23.47 5.91 30.35
N VAL A 134 23.28 6.96 31.13
CA VAL A 134 24.31 7.44 32.07
C VAL A 134 24.20 6.63 33.36
N THR A 135 24.86 5.47 33.43
CA THR A 135 25.04 4.76 34.70
C THR A 135 26.11 5.44 35.55
N LEU A 136 25.68 6.29 36.49
CA LEU A 136 26.52 6.76 37.59
C LEU A 136 26.85 5.58 38.51
N THR A 137 27.99 4.94 38.29
CA THR A 137 28.55 3.97 39.22
C THR A 137 29.23 4.71 40.37
N THR A 138 28.44 5.13 41.36
CA THR A 138 29.00 5.58 42.64
C THR A 138 29.46 4.35 43.41
N LYS A 139 30.78 4.16 43.57
CA LYS A 139 31.30 3.16 44.52
C LYS A 139 30.82 3.54 45.92
N PRO A 140 30.18 2.63 46.67
CA PRO A 140 29.66 2.94 48.01
C PRO A 140 30.82 3.02 49.00
N SER A 141 31.14 4.23 49.47
CA SER A 141 31.81 4.39 50.75
C SER A 141 30.79 4.09 51.86
N HIS A 142 31.19 3.23 52.79
CA HIS A 142 30.42 2.77 53.95
C HIS A 142 29.60 3.91 54.61
N ILE A 143 28.27 3.81 54.56
CA ILE A 143 27.37 4.62 55.38
C ILE A 143 26.46 3.66 56.13
N ASP A 144 26.62 3.68 57.45
CA ASP A 144 25.89 2.89 58.43
C ASP A 144 24.46 3.45 58.59
N LEU A 145 23.44 2.63 58.36
CA LEU A 145 22.03 3.05 58.38
C LEU A 145 21.28 2.44 59.57
N LYS A 146 21.02 3.27 60.59
CA LYS A 146 20.04 2.96 61.65
C LYS A 146 18.62 3.07 61.11
N ARG A 147 17.83 2.02 61.37
CA ARG A 147 16.45 1.83 60.90
C ARG A 147 15.48 2.84 61.54
N LYS A 148 14.71 3.58 60.73
CA LYS A 148 13.50 4.29 61.17
C LYS A 148 12.34 3.94 60.23
N LYS A 149 11.32 3.27 60.77
CA LYS A 149 10.07 2.92 60.08
C LYS A 149 9.31 4.19 59.71
N THR A 150 8.80 4.29 58.48
CA THR A 150 7.41 4.72 58.21
C THR A 150 6.98 4.54 56.75
N LYS A 151 5.80 3.90 56.60
CA LYS A 151 4.73 4.05 55.59
C LYS A 151 5.04 3.79 54.11
N GLN A 152 4.55 2.63 53.66
CA GLN A 152 4.26 2.31 52.27
C GLN A 152 3.15 3.24 51.72
N VAL A 153 3.35 3.76 50.52
CA VAL A 153 2.26 4.19 49.63
C VAL A 153 2.33 3.27 48.42
N HIS A 154 1.30 2.46 48.25
CA HIS A 154 1.05 1.71 47.02
C HIS A 154 0.48 2.72 46.00
N MET A 155 1.22 2.99 44.93
CA MET A 155 0.64 3.53 43.70
C MET A 155 0.80 2.46 42.62
N GLN A 156 -0.31 1.77 42.34
CA GLN A 156 -0.47 1.00 41.11
C GLN A 156 -0.53 1.98 39.94
N VAL A 157 0.40 1.85 39.01
CA VAL A 157 0.26 2.38 37.64
C VAL A 157 -0.23 1.21 36.79
N PRO A 158 -1.33 1.35 36.02
CA PRO A 158 -1.89 0.25 35.26
C PRO A 158 -0.91 -0.18 34.17
N HIS A 159 -0.69 -1.50 34.08
CA HIS A 159 -0.06 -2.14 32.93
C HIS A 159 -0.94 -1.91 31.70
N SER A 160 -0.57 -0.96 30.84
CA SER A 160 -0.89 -1.08 29.43
C SER A 160 0.12 -2.03 28.81
N LEU A 161 -0.35 -3.18 28.34
CA LEU A 161 0.39 -4.00 27.41
C LEU A 161 0.68 -3.14 26.17
N SER A 162 1.91 -2.66 26.02
CA SER A 162 2.41 -2.24 24.73
C SER A 162 2.49 -3.49 23.86
N LYS A 163 1.45 -3.74 23.05
CA LYS A 163 1.53 -4.69 21.95
C LYS A 163 2.70 -4.25 21.08
N SER A 164 3.71 -5.12 20.98
CA SER A 164 4.71 -5.07 19.94
C SER A 164 4.00 -4.89 18.60
N VAL A 165 4.33 -3.83 17.86
CA VAL A 165 3.93 -3.69 16.46
C VAL A 165 4.74 -4.72 15.70
N ASN A 166 4.25 -5.95 15.72
CA ASN A 166 4.72 -7.00 14.84
C ASN A 166 4.45 -6.54 13.42
N SER A 167 5.53 -6.26 12.69
CA SER A 167 5.66 -6.48 11.25
C SER A 167 4.38 -6.22 10.45
N ILE A 168 4.22 -4.99 9.98
CA ILE A 168 3.28 -4.70 8.90
C ILE A 168 3.78 -5.45 7.66
N LYS A 169 3.27 -6.67 7.45
CA LYS A 169 3.38 -7.37 6.17
C LYS A 169 2.32 -6.74 5.26
N LEU A 170 2.72 -5.74 4.49
CA LEU A 170 1.96 -5.33 3.32
C LEU A 170 2.03 -6.47 2.31
N LYS A 171 0.93 -7.21 2.19
CA LYS A 171 0.76 -8.22 1.16
C LYS A 171 0.02 -7.55 0.00
N LEU A 172 0.76 -6.84 -0.84
CA LEU A 172 0.27 -6.44 -2.16
C LEU A 172 0.08 -7.72 -2.98
N LYS A 173 -1.14 -8.25 -2.97
CA LYS A 173 -1.52 -9.40 -3.80
C LYS A 173 -2.04 -8.86 -5.14
N LEU A 174 -1.15 -8.30 -5.94
CA LEU A 174 -1.44 -8.05 -7.34
C LEU A 174 -1.21 -9.37 -8.08
N ILE A 175 -2.26 -10.20 -8.20
CA ILE A 175 -2.25 -11.33 -9.12
C ILE A 175 -3.11 -10.90 -10.29
N VAL A 176 -2.47 -10.28 -11.28
CA VAL A 176 -3.00 -10.25 -12.64
C VAL A 176 -2.21 -11.29 -13.41
N ASP A 177 -2.73 -12.52 -13.42
CA ASP A 177 -2.35 -13.53 -14.39
C ASP A 177 -2.98 -13.13 -15.74
N SER A 178 -2.28 -12.29 -16.50
CA SER A 178 -2.67 -11.98 -17.89
C SER A 178 -2.60 -13.21 -18.82
N THR A 179 -2.24 -14.38 -18.28
CA THR A 179 -2.13 -15.67 -18.97
C THR A 179 -3.49 -16.27 -19.31
N GLY A 180 -4.56 -15.85 -18.64
CA GLY A 180 -5.90 -16.43 -18.80
C GLY A 180 -6.01 -17.86 -18.23
N GLU A 181 -5.11 -18.26 -17.33
CA GLU A 181 -5.14 -19.57 -16.70
C GLU A 181 -6.28 -19.69 -15.69
N LYS A 182 -6.97 -20.83 -15.66
CA LYS A 182 -8.03 -21.09 -14.67
C LYS A 182 -7.40 -21.24 -13.28
N HIS A 183 -7.59 -20.25 -12.41
CA HIS A 183 -7.13 -20.34 -11.01
C HIS A 183 -7.95 -21.29 -10.14
N TRP A 184 -9.29 -21.16 -10.14
CA TRP A 184 -10.19 -22.03 -9.38
C TRP A 184 -11.61 -22.01 -9.99
N ALA A 185 -12.45 -22.96 -9.58
CA ALA A 185 -13.88 -22.97 -9.86
C ALA A 185 -14.67 -23.37 -8.61
N PHE A 186 -15.86 -22.81 -8.46
CA PHE A 186 -16.79 -23.15 -7.40
C PHE A 186 -17.92 -24.00 -7.98
N GLU A 187 -17.96 -25.28 -7.63
CA GLU A 187 -18.83 -26.29 -8.27
C GLU A 187 -19.87 -26.87 -7.28
N ASN A 188 -20.41 -26.04 -6.38
CA ASN A 188 -21.43 -26.46 -5.41
C ASN A 188 -22.85 -26.07 -5.86
N GLU A 189 -23.45 -26.92 -6.69
CA GLU A 189 -24.80 -26.73 -7.23
C GLU A 189 -25.91 -26.75 -6.17
N CYS A 190 -25.66 -27.28 -4.97
CA CYS A 190 -26.62 -27.22 -3.88
C CYS A 190 -26.71 -25.81 -3.28
N VAL A 191 -25.63 -25.03 -3.38
CA VAL A 191 -25.51 -23.69 -2.79
C VAL A 191 -25.76 -22.60 -3.83
N LEU A 192 -25.23 -22.74 -5.05
CA LEU A 192 -25.31 -21.70 -6.07
C LEU A 192 -25.88 -22.29 -7.36
N LYS A 193 -27.09 -21.85 -7.75
CA LYS A 193 -27.77 -22.29 -8.97
C LYS A 193 -28.04 -21.12 -9.89
N GLU A 194 -27.77 -21.33 -11.17
CA GLU A 194 -27.88 -20.33 -12.23
C GLU A 194 -27.24 -18.98 -11.85
N PRO A 195 -25.89 -18.92 -11.72
CA PRO A 195 -25.21 -17.69 -11.35
C PRO A 195 -25.38 -16.62 -12.44
N ARG A 196 -25.79 -15.40 -12.07
CA ARG A 196 -26.07 -14.32 -13.04
C ARG A 196 -25.26 -13.03 -12.85
N GLY A 197 -24.81 -12.75 -11.63
CA GLY A 197 -24.09 -11.51 -11.30
C GLY A 197 -22.91 -11.78 -10.38
N ILE A 198 -21.87 -10.95 -10.51
CA ILE A 198 -20.62 -11.08 -9.77
C ILE A 198 -20.04 -9.70 -9.42
N SER A 199 -19.44 -9.57 -8.24
CA SER A 199 -18.62 -8.41 -7.84
C SER A 199 -17.57 -8.84 -6.82
N VAL A 200 -16.59 -7.97 -6.57
CA VAL A 200 -15.40 -8.29 -5.76
C VAL A 200 -15.11 -7.15 -4.79
N ASP A 201 -14.90 -7.49 -3.52
CA ASP A 201 -14.54 -6.53 -2.47
C ASP A 201 -13.04 -6.14 -2.45
N ASN A 202 -12.64 -5.40 -1.42
CA ASN A 202 -11.26 -4.94 -1.23
C ASN A 202 -10.29 -6.06 -0.78
N ASP A 203 -10.80 -7.15 -0.21
CA ASP A 203 -10.00 -8.30 0.24
C ASP A 203 -9.90 -9.40 -0.85
N GLY A 204 -10.59 -9.21 -1.97
CA GLY A 204 -10.65 -10.14 -3.09
C GLY A 204 -11.71 -11.22 -2.91
N ASN A 205 -12.63 -11.11 -1.95
CA ASN A 205 -13.75 -12.02 -1.86
C ASN A 205 -14.75 -11.74 -2.98
N VAL A 206 -15.34 -12.80 -3.51
CA VAL A 206 -16.18 -12.77 -4.69
C VAL A 206 -17.64 -12.98 -4.28
N PHE A 207 -18.48 -12.00 -4.58
CA PHE A 207 -19.91 -12.03 -4.34
C PHE A 207 -20.58 -12.53 -5.60
N VAL A 208 -21.38 -13.59 -5.52
CA VAL A 208 -22.07 -14.19 -6.66
C VAL A 208 -23.56 -14.30 -6.37
N VAL A 209 -24.37 -13.88 -7.34
CA VAL A 209 -25.82 -13.99 -7.31
C VAL A 209 -26.25 -15.34 -7.86
N GLY A 210 -26.97 -16.13 -7.07
CA GLY A 210 -27.66 -17.33 -7.52
C GLY A 210 -29.13 -17.05 -7.83
N ASN A 211 -29.50 -17.09 -9.11
CA ASN A 211 -30.86 -16.75 -9.53
C ASN A 211 -31.87 -17.80 -9.09
N GLU A 212 -31.63 -19.07 -9.42
CA GLU A 212 -32.52 -20.17 -9.06
C GLU A 212 -32.41 -20.53 -7.56
N SER A 213 -31.23 -20.36 -6.97
CA SER A 213 -31.01 -20.57 -5.53
C SER A 213 -31.50 -19.40 -4.67
N ASN A 214 -31.94 -18.29 -5.28
CA ASN A 214 -32.51 -17.13 -4.59
C ASN A 214 -31.61 -16.60 -3.47
N ASN A 215 -30.31 -16.51 -3.74
CA ASN A 215 -29.31 -16.16 -2.74
C ASN A 215 -28.16 -15.31 -3.30
N VAL A 216 -27.39 -14.72 -2.39
CA VAL A 216 -26.07 -14.15 -2.68
C VAL A 216 -25.04 -14.90 -1.86
N VAL A 217 -24.00 -15.40 -2.51
CA VAL A 217 -22.92 -16.17 -1.88
C VAL A 217 -21.63 -15.37 -1.95
N VAL A 218 -20.94 -15.25 -0.82
CA VAL A 218 -19.56 -14.76 -0.75
C VAL A 218 -18.62 -15.95 -0.81
N LEU A 219 -17.62 -15.87 -1.67
CA LEU A 219 -16.52 -16.83 -1.82
C LEU A 219 -15.23 -16.15 -1.38
N SER A 220 -14.35 -16.86 -0.66
CA SER A 220 -13.01 -16.35 -0.35
C SER A 220 -12.20 -16.16 -1.63
N ALA A 221 -11.18 -15.28 -1.59
CA ALA A 221 -10.31 -14.99 -2.73
C ALA A 221 -9.61 -16.22 -3.34
N ASP A 222 -9.51 -17.34 -2.60
CA ASP A 222 -8.96 -18.61 -3.05
C ASP A 222 -10.03 -19.66 -3.44
N GLY A 223 -11.30 -19.30 -3.40
CA GLY A 223 -12.45 -20.14 -3.75
C GLY A 223 -12.75 -21.28 -2.77
N LYS A 224 -12.04 -21.39 -1.64
CA LYS A 224 -12.16 -22.55 -0.73
C LYS A 224 -13.26 -22.42 0.30
N GLN A 225 -13.55 -21.19 0.73
CA GLN A 225 -14.57 -20.91 1.73
C GLN A 225 -15.73 -20.18 1.09
N HIS A 226 -16.93 -20.43 1.60
CA HIS A 226 -18.12 -19.72 1.15
C HIS A 226 -19.09 -19.47 2.30
N LYS A 227 -19.92 -18.45 2.13
CA LYS A 227 -21.01 -18.09 3.04
C LYS A 227 -22.18 -17.57 2.22
N GLU A 228 -23.39 -18.07 2.50
CA GLU A 228 -24.62 -17.44 2.01
C GLU A 228 -24.84 -16.14 2.79
N LEU A 229 -24.65 -15.02 2.10
CA LEU A 229 -24.81 -13.68 2.66
C LEU A 229 -26.29 -13.28 2.70
N LEU A 230 -27.01 -13.53 1.60
CA LEU A 230 -28.43 -13.25 1.47
C LEU A 230 -29.20 -14.49 1.05
N LYS A 231 -30.44 -14.65 1.52
CA LYS A 231 -31.26 -15.85 1.27
C LYS A 231 -32.66 -15.51 0.78
N ALA A 232 -33.37 -16.50 0.25
CA ALA A 232 -34.76 -16.39 -0.17
C ALA A 232 -35.69 -15.87 0.96
N SER A 233 -35.38 -16.19 2.22
CA SER A 233 -36.10 -15.70 3.41
C SER A 233 -36.05 -14.19 3.57
N GLU A 234 -35.09 -13.52 2.95
CA GLU A 234 -34.93 -12.06 2.96
C GLU A 234 -35.58 -11.40 1.75
N ASN A 235 -36.55 -12.10 1.12
CA ASN A 235 -37.33 -11.62 -0.02
C ASN A 235 -36.50 -11.40 -1.30
N LEU A 236 -35.37 -12.10 -1.41
CA LEU A 236 -34.52 -12.11 -2.59
C LEU A 236 -35.06 -13.13 -3.60
N LEU A 237 -35.97 -12.70 -4.47
CA LEU A 237 -36.57 -13.55 -5.50
C LEU A 237 -35.95 -13.27 -6.87
N TYR A 238 -35.36 -14.30 -7.48
CA TYR A 238 -34.71 -14.25 -8.79
C TYR A 238 -33.76 -13.05 -8.93
N PRO A 239 -32.72 -12.97 -8.09
CA PRO A 239 -31.73 -11.91 -8.20
C PRO A 239 -30.97 -12.01 -9.53
N TYR A 240 -30.68 -10.87 -10.15
CA TYR A 240 -30.03 -10.82 -11.48
C TYR A 240 -28.59 -10.35 -11.39
N THR A 241 -28.35 -9.27 -10.66
CA THR A 241 -27.05 -8.64 -10.59
C THR A 241 -26.81 -8.06 -9.21
N LEU A 242 -25.54 -7.84 -8.90
CA LEU A 242 -25.09 -7.13 -7.72
C LEU A 242 -23.93 -6.20 -8.07
N ASP A 243 -23.72 -5.19 -7.23
CA ASP A 243 -22.56 -4.31 -7.29
C ASP A 243 -22.09 -3.97 -5.88
N TYR A 244 -20.79 -4.03 -5.66
CA TYR A 244 -20.16 -3.77 -4.36
C TYR A 244 -19.43 -2.43 -4.39
N ASN A 245 -19.88 -1.49 -3.57
CA ASN A 245 -19.23 -0.21 -3.39
C ASN A 245 -18.08 -0.34 -2.38
N ARG A 246 -16.85 -0.29 -2.92
CA ARG A 246 -15.61 -0.42 -2.16
C ARG A 246 -15.35 0.69 -1.15
N SER A 247 -15.95 1.86 -1.33
CA SER A 247 -15.75 3.02 -0.43
C SER A 247 -16.68 2.99 0.76
N THR A 248 -17.88 2.42 0.60
CA THR A 248 -18.92 2.42 1.64
C THR A 248 -19.16 1.04 2.24
N ASN A 249 -18.54 -0.02 1.70
CA ASN A 249 -18.83 -1.42 2.02
C ASN A 249 -20.31 -1.77 1.86
N GLU A 250 -20.94 -1.21 0.84
CA GLU A 250 -22.35 -1.45 0.53
C GLU A 250 -22.48 -2.36 -0.68
N LEU A 251 -23.41 -3.31 -0.60
CA LEU A 251 -23.76 -4.22 -1.67
C LEU A 251 -25.16 -3.88 -2.17
N LEU A 252 -25.27 -3.45 -3.43
CA LEU A 252 -26.53 -3.26 -4.12
C LEU A 252 -26.88 -4.55 -4.85
N VAL A 253 -28.09 -5.08 -4.64
CA VAL A 253 -28.58 -6.28 -5.30
C VAL A 253 -29.90 -5.97 -6.00
N ALA A 254 -29.98 -6.26 -7.30
CA ALA A 254 -31.19 -6.06 -8.09
C ALA A 254 -31.84 -7.39 -8.47
N ASN A 255 -33.18 -7.43 -8.38
CA ASN A 255 -33.94 -8.66 -8.59
C ASN A 255 -35.04 -8.53 -9.66
N ALA A 256 -35.58 -9.66 -10.11
CA ALA A 256 -36.63 -9.72 -11.13
C ALA A 256 -37.95 -9.05 -10.71
N SER A 257 -38.17 -8.88 -9.41
CA SER A 257 -39.40 -8.25 -8.88
C SER A 257 -39.43 -6.73 -9.03
N GLY A 258 -38.41 -6.13 -9.66
CA GLY A 258 -38.28 -4.68 -9.84
C GLY A 258 -37.79 -3.95 -8.58
N LYS A 259 -37.20 -4.67 -7.62
CA LYS A 259 -36.63 -4.10 -6.40
C LYS A 259 -35.11 -4.14 -6.46
N ALA A 260 -34.49 -3.03 -6.08
CA ALA A 260 -33.08 -2.97 -5.73
C ALA A 260 -32.96 -2.84 -4.22
N MET A 261 -32.08 -3.63 -3.61
CA MET A 261 -31.87 -3.69 -2.17
C MET A 261 -30.41 -3.35 -1.87
N LEU A 262 -30.19 -2.42 -0.96
CA LEU A 262 -28.86 -2.00 -0.53
C LEU A 262 -28.58 -2.60 0.85
N PHE A 263 -27.45 -3.28 0.98
CA PHE A 263 -27.02 -3.94 2.20
C PHE A 263 -25.66 -3.40 2.62
N THR A 264 -25.44 -3.15 3.90
CA THR A 264 -24.10 -2.93 4.45
C THR A 264 -23.46 -4.29 4.75
N VAL A 265 -22.24 -4.49 4.27
CA VAL A 265 -21.50 -5.74 4.49
C VAL A 265 -20.53 -5.54 5.65
N ASP A 266 -20.83 -6.19 6.77
CA ASP A 266 -19.96 -6.25 7.94
C ASP A 266 -19.16 -7.57 7.93
N TYR A 267 -17.84 -7.49 8.12
CA TYR A 267 -16.92 -8.63 8.19
C TYR A 267 -16.80 -9.19 9.61
#